data_AF-A0A5B0E955-F1
#
_entry.id   AF-A0A5B0E955-F1
#
_cell.length_a   1.000
_cell.length_b   1.000
_cell.length_c   1.000
_cell.angle_alpha   90.00
_cell.angle_beta   90.00
_cell.angle_gamma   90.00
#
_symmetry.space_group_name_H-M   'P 1'
#
loop_
_entity.id
_entity.type
_entity.pdbx_description
1 polymer ?
#
loop_
_entity_poly.entity_id
_entity_poly.type
_entity_poly.pdbx_seq_one_letter_code
_entity_poly.pdbx_strand_id
1 'polypeptide(L)'
;MDCALTLVAGGRPMKLVSECLGVSRSQITVRIKQSVSPKVWRSRPVDDTALVVEIQQQVSELPSYGYRRVWGLLRRAREIQSLPAINVKRVYRVMRDHNLLLERRIKQPGVRVDTKAVLPKTSDTRWCSDGLRCAI
;
A
#
# COMPACT_ATOMS: atom_id res chain seq x y z
N MET A 1 25.15 1.38 -26.10
CA MET A 1 24.75 2.78 -25.81
C MET A 1 25.76 3.50 -24.94
N ASP A 2 26.35 2.85 -23.94
CA ASP A 2 27.35 3.44 -23.04
C ASP A 2 28.69 3.76 -23.72
N CYS A 3 29.01 3.06 -24.83
CA CYS A 3 30.14 3.39 -25.71
C CYS A 3 30.06 4.83 -26.27
N ALA A 4 28.85 5.33 -26.57
CA ALA A 4 28.69 6.70 -27.06
C ALA A 4 28.99 7.72 -25.95
N LEU A 5 28.56 7.44 -24.72
CA LEU A 5 28.79 8.32 -23.57
C LEU A 5 30.26 8.35 -23.17
N THR A 6 30.93 7.20 -23.18
CA THR A 6 32.37 7.09 -22.88
C THR A 6 33.23 7.78 -23.94
N LEU A 7 32.89 7.69 -25.23
CA LEU A 7 33.59 8.42 -26.29
C LEU A 7 33.42 9.93 -26.19
N VAL A 8 32.21 10.41 -25.86
CA VAL A 8 31.97 11.84 -25.64
C VAL A 8 32.66 12.34 -24.36
N ALA A 9 32.67 11.54 -23.29
CA ALA A 9 33.42 11.84 -22.08
C ALA A 9 34.94 11.87 -22.32
N GLY A 10 35.44 11.04 -23.25
CA GLY A 10 36.81 11.05 -23.74
C GLY A 10 37.14 12.19 -24.72
N GLY A 11 36.27 13.19 -24.88
CA GLY A 11 36.51 14.40 -25.68
C GLY A 11 36.28 14.26 -27.18
N ARG A 12 35.68 13.16 -27.66
CA ARG A 12 35.35 13.01 -29.09
C ARG A 12 34.15 13.89 -29.47
N PRO A 13 34.15 14.48 -30.69
CA PRO A 13 33.07 15.36 -31.12
C PRO A 13 31.75 14.60 -31.26
N MET A 14 30.68 15.12 -30.64
CA MET A 14 29.36 14.48 -30.58
C MET A 14 28.76 14.19 -31.97
N LYS A 15 29.09 15.02 -32.97
CA LYS A 15 28.67 14.82 -34.37
C LYS A 15 29.14 13.47 -34.91
N LEU A 16 30.44 13.19 -34.74
CA LEU A 16 31.08 11.96 -35.20
C LEU A 16 30.55 10.75 -34.45
N VAL A 17 30.43 10.85 -33.12
CA VAL A 17 29.91 9.76 -32.28
C VAL A 17 28.48 9.38 -32.67
N SER A 18 27.64 10.38 -32.98
CA SER A 18 26.26 10.17 -33.42
C SER A 18 26.19 9.50 -34.80
N GLU A 19 27.01 9.94 -35.75
CA GLU A 19 27.05 9.41 -37.12
C GLU A 19 27.63 7.98 -37.16
N CYS A 20 28.73 7.72 -36.45
CA CYS A 20 29.36 6.39 -36.43
C CYS A 20 28.56 5.33 -35.68
N LEU A 21 27.82 5.72 -34.62
CA LEU A 21 27.05 4.78 -33.79
C LEU A 21 25.56 4.76 -34.12
N GLY A 22 25.09 5.61 -35.04
CA GLY A 22 23.67 5.73 -35.38
C GLY A 22 22.79 6.18 -34.21
N VAL A 23 23.37 6.85 -33.20
CA VAL A 23 22.64 7.29 -31.99
C VAL A 23 22.22 8.75 -32.15
N SER A 24 20.99 9.08 -31.76
CA SER A 24 20.50 10.46 -31.81
C SER A 24 21.31 11.41 -30.90
N ARG A 25 21.70 12.57 -31.44
CA ARG A 25 22.42 13.63 -30.72
C ARG A 25 21.64 14.14 -29.49
N SER A 26 20.31 14.18 -29.59
CA SER A 26 19.45 14.60 -28.47
C SER A 26 19.47 13.58 -27.34
N GLN A 27 19.51 12.28 -27.66
CA GLN A 27 19.56 11.20 -26.68
C GLN A 27 20.89 11.21 -25.90
N ILE A 28 22.01 11.43 -26.58
CA ILE A 28 23.33 11.55 -25.94
C ILE A 28 23.35 12.74 -24.98
N THR A 29 22.88 13.91 -25.44
CA THR A 29 22.81 15.13 -24.62
C THR A 29 21.94 14.96 -23.38
N VAL A 30 20.77 14.32 -23.52
CA VAL A 30 19.86 14.04 -22.39
C VAL A 30 20.54 13.13 -21.37
N ARG A 31 21.24 12.09 -21.82
CA ARG A 31 21.91 11.15 -20.91
C ARG A 31 23.11 11.76 -20.21
N ILE A 32 23.89 12.61 -20.87
CA ILE A 32 24.97 13.37 -20.22
C ILE A 32 24.37 14.20 -19.08
N LYS A 33 23.28 14.95 -19.32
CA LYS A 33 22.60 15.75 -18.29
C LYS A 33 22.01 14.90 -17.14
N GLN A 34 21.48 13.71 -17.44
CA GLN A 34 20.96 12.78 -16.44
C GLN A 34 22.06 12.09 -15.62
N SER A 35 23.24 11.86 -16.19
CA SER A 35 24.38 11.29 -15.45
C SER A 35 24.95 12.24 -14.41
N VAL A 36 24.85 13.55 -14.64
CA VAL A 36 25.33 14.61 -13.72
C VAL A 36 24.40 14.81 -12.53
N SER A 37 23.12 14.44 -12.66
CA SER A 37 22.17 14.44 -11.54
C SER A 37 21.41 13.12 -11.55
N PRO A 38 21.75 12.14 -10.67
CA PRO A 38 20.84 11.05 -10.45
C PRO A 38 19.48 11.67 -10.11
N LYS A 39 18.45 11.30 -10.88
CA LYS A 39 17.08 11.74 -10.61
C LYS A 39 16.62 11.02 -9.35
N VAL A 40 17.15 11.47 -8.21
CA VAL A 40 16.74 11.06 -6.88
C VAL A 40 15.32 11.60 -6.76
N TRP A 41 14.36 10.74 -7.06
CA TRP A 41 13.00 10.93 -6.57
C TRP A 41 13.16 11.11 -5.06
N ARG A 42 13.02 12.36 -4.60
CA ARG A 42 13.17 12.73 -3.20
C ARG A 42 11.98 12.13 -2.44
N SER A 43 12.02 10.83 -2.18
CA SER A 43 11.39 10.29 -0.98
C SER A 43 12.15 10.93 0.16
N ARG A 44 11.67 12.07 0.66
CA ARG A 44 12.06 12.50 2.00
C ARG A 44 11.58 11.37 2.91
N PRO A 45 12.47 10.62 3.59
CA PRO A 45 12.03 9.71 4.61
C PRO A 45 11.43 10.60 5.69
N VAL A 46 10.10 10.68 5.72
CA VAL A 46 9.42 11.28 6.86
C VAL A 46 9.60 10.25 7.97
N ASP A 47 10.11 10.69 9.11
CA ASP A 47 10.27 9.81 10.25
C ASP A 47 8.88 9.29 10.66
N ASP A 48 8.65 8.02 10.35
CA ASP A 48 7.40 7.30 10.63
C ASP A 48 7.50 6.56 11.97
N THR A 49 8.65 6.58 12.65
CA THR A 49 8.88 5.83 13.90
C THR A 49 7.90 6.22 15.01
N ALA A 50 7.70 7.51 15.23
CA ALA A 50 6.73 8.01 16.22
C ALA A 50 5.29 7.56 15.90
N LEU A 51 4.94 7.51 14.62
CA LEU A 51 3.62 7.09 14.15
C LEU A 51 3.42 5.57 14.31
N VAL A 52 4.49 4.79 14.15
CA VAL A 52 4.48 3.34 14.39
C VAL A 52 4.19 3.03 15.85
N VAL A 53 4.82 3.72 16.80
CA VAL A 53 4.58 3.54 18.24
C VAL A 53 3.13 3.85 18.58
N GLU A 54 2.60 4.97 18.07
CA GLU A 54 1.21 5.38 18.28
C GLU A 54 0.22 4.32 17.73
N ILE A 55 0.49 3.78 16.53
CA ILE A 55 -0.31 2.70 15.95
C ILE A 55 -0.20 1.41 16.78
N GLN A 56 1.00 1.01 17.19
CA GLN A 56 1.21 -0.22 17.95
C GLN A 56 0.48 -0.18 19.29
N GLN A 57 0.46 0.96 19.98
CA GLN A 57 -0.32 1.14 21.21
C GLN A 57 -1.81 0.92 20.94
N GLN A 58 -2.37 1.55 19.91
CA GLN A 58 -3.78 1.41 19.54
C GLN A 58 -4.15 -0.02 19.06
N VAL A 59 -3.24 -0.70 18.37
CA VAL A 59 -3.43 -2.08 17.91
C VAL A 59 -3.33 -3.08 19.07
N SER A 60 -2.47 -2.81 20.06
CA SER A 60 -2.33 -3.67 21.25
C SER A 60 -3.62 -3.76 22.05
N GLU A 61 -4.39 -2.67 22.12
CA GLU A 61 -5.71 -2.64 22.76
C GLU A 61 -6.75 -3.44 21.95
N LEU A 62 -6.69 -3.37 20.62
CA LEU A 62 -7.73 -3.87 19.71
C LEU A 62 -7.14 -4.52 18.43
N PRO A 63 -6.61 -5.76 18.51
CA PRO A 63 -5.93 -6.42 17.39
C PRO A 63 -6.85 -6.73 16.19
N SER A 64 -8.17 -6.66 16.38
CA SER A 64 -9.18 -6.87 15.33
C SER A 64 -9.42 -5.64 14.44
N TYR A 65 -8.70 -4.54 14.63
CA TYR A 65 -8.96 -3.28 13.92
C TYR A 65 -8.15 -3.15 12.63
N GLY A 66 -8.85 -2.89 11.52
CA GLY A 66 -8.22 -2.54 10.25
C GLY A 66 -7.77 -1.08 10.20
N TYR A 67 -6.86 -0.77 9.27
CA TYR A 67 -6.21 0.54 9.15
C TYR A 67 -7.16 1.74 9.08
N ARG A 68 -8.39 1.58 8.53
CA ARG A 68 -9.40 2.66 8.49
C ARG A 68 -9.91 3.04 9.87
N ARG A 69 -10.08 2.06 10.78
CA ARG A 69 -10.50 2.31 12.17
C ARG A 69 -9.37 2.94 12.97
N VAL A 70 -8.15 2.40 12.83
CA VAL A 70 -6.93 2.98 13.44
C VAL A 70 -6.75 4.43 13.01
N TRP A 71 -6.91 4.76 11.73
CA TRP A 71 -6.87 6.15 11.25
C TRP A 71 -7.90 7.06 11.92
N GLY A 72 -9.13 6.58 12.14
CA GLY A 72 -10.16 7.35 12.83
C GLY A 72 -9.82 7.65 14.29
N LEU A 73 -9.22 6.68 14.99
CA LEU A 73 -8.74 6.86 16.37
C LEU A 73 -7.58 7.85 16.43
N LEU A 74 -6.58 7.70 15.57
CA LEU A 74 -5.45 8.62 15.45
C LEU A 74 -5.91 10.05 15.14
N ARG A 75 -6.90 10.20 14.25
CA ARG A 75 -7.47 11.52 13.93
C ARG A 75 -8.10 12.16 15.17
N ARG A 76 -8.94 11.42 15.91
CA ARG A 76 -9.58 11.92 17.14
C ARG A 76 -8.56 12.28 18.21
N ALA A 77 -7.57 11.42 18.44
CA ALA A 77 -6.50 11.68 19.41
C ALA A 77 -5.72 12.96 19.08
N ARG A 78 -5.43 13.18 17.80
CA ARG A 78 -4.72 14.37 17.33
C ARG A 78 -5.56 15.64 17.31
N GLU A 79 -6.87 15.52 17.05
CA GLU A 79 -7.81 16.65 17.18
C GLU A 79 -7.83 17.17 18.64
N ILE A 80 -7.84 16.26 19.63
CA ILE A 80 -7.75 16.62 21.05
C ILE A 80 -6.42 17.32 21.37
N GLN A 81 -5.33 16.84 20.76
CA GLN A 81 -3.98 17.40 20.96
C GLN A 81 -3.67 18.60 20.05
N SER A 82 -4.63 19.08 19.26
CA SER A 82 -4.45 20.16 18.25
C SER A 82 -3.31 19.92 17.24
N LEU A 83 -3.00 18.64 16.97
CA LEU A 83 -1.95 18.22 16.04
C LEU A 83 -2.48 18.09 14.60
N PRO A 84 -1.61 18.18 13.58
CA PRO A 84 -2.03 18.03 12.20
C PRO A 84 -2.55 16.61 11.92
N ALA A 85 -3.65 16.55 11.17
CA ALA A 85 -4.27 15.29 10.77
C ALA A 85 -3.36 14.46 9.85
N ILE A 86 -3.28 13.16 10.11
CA ILE A 86 -2.52 12.22 9.28
C ILE A 86 -3.34 11.83 8.05
N ASN A 87 -2.67 11.75 6.88
CA ASN A 87 -3.27 11.17 5.68
C ASN A 87 -3.51 9.66 5.85
N VAL A 88 -4.73 9.20 5.52
CA VAL A 88 -5.12 7.78 5.52
C VAL A 88 -4.10 6.89 4.80
N LYS A 89 -3.58 7.37 3.66
CA LYS A 89 -2.60 6.62 2.85
C LYS A 89 -1.28 6.40 3.59
N ARG A 90 -0.87 7.34 4.45
CA ARG A 90 0.35 7.22 5.26
C ARG A 90 0.17 6.14 6.33
N VAL A 91 -0.98 6.13 7.02
CA VAL A 91 -1.32 5.07 7.99
C VAL A 91 -1.32 3.70 7.32
N TYR A 92 -1.92 3.58 6.14
CA TYR A 92 -1.94 2.33 5.39
C TYR A 92 -0.53 1.84 5.01
N ARG A 93 0.33 2.74 4.51
CA ARG A 93 1.71 2.40 4.17
C ARG A 93 2.48 1.91 5.39
N VAL A 94 2.44 2.67 6.49
CA VAL A 94 3.14 2.30 7.73
C VAL A 94 2.63 0.98 8.27
N MET A 95 1.32 0.75 8.34
CA MET A 95 0.78 -0.53 8.78
C MET A 95 1.17 -1.69 7.86
N ARG A 96 1.27 -1.45 6.54
CA ARG A 96 1.72 -2.46 5.58
C ARG A 96 3.21 -2.79 5.77
N ASP A 97 4.06 -1.76 5.86
CA ASP A 97 5.51 -1.89 5.96
C ASP A 97 5.93 -2.56 7.29
N HIS A 98 5.12 -2.40 8.35
CA HIS A 98 5.33 -3.02 9.66
C HIS A 98 4.51 -4.31 9.89
N ASN A 99 3.87 -4.88 8.85
CA ASN A 99 3.05 -6.10 8.94
C ASN A 99 1.93 -6.06 10.02
N LEU A 100 1.38 -4.87 10.29
CA LEU A 100 0.31 -4.64 11.28
C LEU A 100 -1.10 -4.80 10.67
N LEU A 101 -1.19 -5.22 9.42
CA LEU A 101 -2.48 -5.44 8.76
C LEU A 101 -3.01 -6.83 9.13
N LEU A 102 -4.30 -6.90 9.47
CA LEU A 102 -5.01 -8.16 9.60
C LEU A 102 -4.82 -9.00 8.35
N GLU A 103 -4.39 -10.24 8.55
CA GLU A 103 -4.33 -11.22 7.47
C GLU A 103 -5.71 -11.33 6.85
N ARG A 104 -5.77 -11.08 5.54
CA ARG A 104 -6.97 -11.38 4.77
C ARG A 104 -7.10 -12.90 4.79
N ARG A 105 -7.97 -13.41 5.67
CA ARG A 105 -8.41 -14.80 5.61
C ARG A 105 -9.02 -15.01 4.22
N ILE A 106 -8.29 -15.67 3.33
CA ILE A 106 -8.82 -16.12 2.05
C ILE A 106 -9.94 -17.07 2.44
N LYS A 107 -11.20 -16.66 2.23
CA LYS A 107 -12.32 -17.59 2.33
C LYS A 107 -11.99 -18.68 1.32
N GLN A 108 -11.60 -19.86 1.79
CA GLN A 108 -11.62 -21.05 0.94
C GLN A 108 -13.02 -21.08 0.32
N PRO A 109 -13.16 -21.20 -1.01
CA PRO A 109 -14.47 -21.32 -1.62
C PRO A 109 -15.16 -22.50 -0.92
N GLY A 110 -16.18 -22.17 -0.13
CA GLY A 110 -16.80 -23.12 0.76
C GLY A 110 -17.32 -24.27 -0.06
N VAL A 111 -16.98 -25.49 0.34
CA VAL A 111 -17.84 -26.63 0.03
C VAL A 111 -19.22 -26.23 0.55
N ARG A 112 -20.14 -25.94 -0.36
CA ARG A 112 -21.56 -25.97 -0.06
C ARG A 112 -21.80 -27.38 0.45
N VAL A 113 -21.91 -27.55 1.77
CA VAL A 113 -22.61 -28.71 2.30
C VAL A 113 -24.02 -28.55 1.78
N ASP A 114 -24.37 -29.38 0.80
CA ASP A 114 -25.73 -29.50 0.33
C ASP A 114 -26.55 -29.92 1.54
N THR A 115 -27.18 -28.95 2.19
CA THR A 115 -28.25 -29.22 3.14
C THR A 115 -29.34 -29.88 2.30
N LYS A 116 -29.35 -31.22 2.29
CA LYS A 116 -30.41 -31.99 1.67
C LYS A 116 -31.72 -31.43 2.23
N ALA A 117 -32.50 -30.79 1.35
CA ALA A 117 -33.81 -30.28 1.71
C ALA A 117 -34.63 -31.48 2.21
N VAL A 118 -34.90 -31.53 3.51
CA VAL A 118 -35.85 -32.47 4.08
C VAL A 118 -37.23 -31.91 3.75
N LEU A 119 -37.88 -32.47 2.73
CA LEU A 119 -39.28 -32.20 2.42
C LEU A 119 -40.15 -32.72 3.58
N PRO A 120 -40.90 -31.84 4.29
CA PRO A 120 -41.89 -32.28 5.26
C PRO A 120 -43.06 -32.96 4.53
N LYS A 121 -43.57 -34.06 5.07
CA LYS A 121 -44.68 -34.81 4.46
C LYS A 121 -46.07 -34.19 4.72
N THR A 122 -46.15 -33.10 5.48
CA THR A 122 -47.40 -32.43 5.84
C THR A 122 -47.21 -30.90 5.88
N SER A 123 -48.23 -30.17 5.44
CA SER A 123 -48.31 -28.70 5.55
C SER A 123 -48.44 -28.29 7.01
N ASP A 124 -47.75 -27.23 7.42
CA ASP A 124 -47.89 -26.54 8.73
C ASP A 124 -47.19 -27.12 9.97
N THR A 125 -45.91 -27.51 9.88
CA THR A 125 -45.13 -27.88 11.09
C THR A 125 -43.92 -27.00 11.41
N ARG A 126 -43.68 -25.88 10.71
CA ARG A 126 -42.62 -24.95 11.09
C ARG A 126 -42.98 -23.49 10.88
N TRP A 127 -43.05 -22.75 11.99
CA TRP A 127 -42.96 -21.29 12.03
C TRP A 127 -41.53 -20.96 12.46
N CYS A 128 -40.73 -20.35 11.59
CA CYS A 128 -39.45 -19.76 11.99
C CYS A 128 -39.69 -18.30 12.36
N SER A 129 -39.69 -18.01 13.67
CA SER A 129 -39.45 -16.65 14.18
C SER A 129 -37.94 -16.53 14.38
N ASP A 130 -37.25 -15.83 13.48
CA ASP A 130 -35.80 -15.59 13.61
C ASP A 130 -35.54 -14.63 14.78
N GLY A 131 -35.33 -15.20 15.97
CA GLY A 131 -34.93 -14.47 17.17
C GLY A 131 -33.48 -14.00 17.11
N LEU A 132 -33.28 -12.69 17.01
CA LEU A 132 -32.01 -12.02 17.25
C LEU A 132 -31.47 -12.36 18.66
N ARG A 133 -30.27 -12.94 18.73
CA ARG A 133 -29.52 -13.12 19.99
C ARG A 133 -28.72 -11.85 20.29
N CYS A 134 -29.12 -11.10 21.31
CA CYS A 134 -28.22 -10.21 22.04
C CYS A 134 -27.46 -11.05 23.08
N ALA A 135 -26.13 -11.11 22.98
CA ALA A 135 -25.27 -11.64 24.02
C ALA A 135 -24.92 -10.50 25.00
N ILE A 136 -24.93 -10.81 26.29
CA ILE A 136 -24.55 -9.94 27.42
C ILE A 136 -23.03 -9.90 27.52
#